data_AF-A0A2R2MJY3-F1
#
_entry.id   AF-A0A2R2MJY3-F1
#
_cell.length_a   1.000
_cell.length_b   1.000
_cell.length_c   1.000
_cell.angle_alpha   90.00
_cell.angle_beta   90.00
_cell.angle_gamma   90.00
#
_symmetry.space_group_name_H-M   'P 1'
#
loop_
_entity.id
_entity.type
_entity.pdbx_description
1 polymer ?
#
loop_
_entity_poly.entity_id
_entity_poly.type
_entity_poly.pdbx_seq_one_letter_code
_entity_poly.pdbx_strand_id
1 'polypeptide(L)'
;MTPFTCGLKGRNLVFTVLFCISAFGLTTYLGFNGQFQHRRMHFIFREHKPMHHQFGLENPGENGQKLTLNLEKPPSDLETYRFPAGLSEGMKKSIEKSVRWMTGLKEPPKFLPEYKNPCWYEDFDPLIGKGKIYRDNWYGMFHPYAKKNSGAFKSWEFNLYSWWSQNKKRLRCIPYFYLAGIAKCGTTDLFQRIRSHPDVADGLLKMSQWWGRLAYNTAGNGSGVPFIDFVDLFDYPARVIEKYTCTTCPKLHHQIVGDYSTNTLFDNDYWIRLLGNNPQLHEPNITTAHYIRYFQPGAKILAIFREPTERLYSDYLFFYKGVKSPERFHSLAKQAVELFDNCTKIFSVRSCAYNRTLHSQEALRIVRLRVGLYHVYVNDYLRVFPRDQLLFLRLEDYHNNMNESLNRVYNFLGLRDLNAREEYKVLRKGAVNSRSKNNTKIGDALERTKILLRNFYAKHNDLLAEALGDDGFKWHANEIKQPADNGPEKIAS
;
A
#
# COMPACT_ATOMS: atom_id res chain seq x y z
N MET A 1 6.27 -45.67 41.51
CA MET A 1 7.49 -46.46 41.75
C MET A 1 8.48 -46.14 40.64
N THR A 2 9.55 -45.42 40.98
CA THR A 2 10.82 -45.37 40.23
C THR A 2 11.54 -46.73 40.33
N PRO A 3 12.63 -46.99 39.57
CA PRO A 3 13.01 -46.55 38.22
C PRO A 3 13.56 -47.72 37.37
N PHE A 4 13.86 -47.51 36.07
CA PHE A 4 15.04 -48.13 35.46
C PHE A 4 15.59 -47.23 34.35
N THR A 5 16.85 -46.84 34.53
CA THR A 5 17.70 -46.14 33.59
C THR A 5 18.45 -47.15 32.72
N CYS A 6 18.56 -46.89 31.42
CA CYS A 6 19.72 -47.31 30.65
C CYS A 6 20.01 -46.25 29.59
N GLY A 7 21.18 -45.63 29.68
CA GLY A 7 21.70 -44.72 28.68
C GLY A 7 22.85 -45.36 27.94
N LEU A 8 22.99 -45.07 26.64
CA LEU A 8 24.25 -45.18 25.91
C LEU A 8 24.30 -44.14 24.80
N LYS A 9 25.46 -43.50 24.72
CA LYS A 9 25.90 -42.44 23.80
C LYS A 9 26.13 -42.99 22.39
N GLY A 10 25.94 -42.15 21.36
CA GLY A 10 26.84 -42.16 20.20
C GLY A 10 26.22 -42.01 18.80
N ARG A 11 26.43 -40.81 18.24
CA ARG A 11 26.75 -40.49 16.83
C ARG A 11 25.72 -40.73 15.69
N ASN A 12 25.39 -39.60 15.06
CA ASN A 12 25.18 -39.35 13.64
C ASN A 12 24.35 -40.35 12.84
N LEU A 13 23.13 -39.95 12.47
CA LEU A 13 22.61 -40.23 11.13
C LEU A 13 21.76 -39.05 10.65
N VAL A 14 22.18 -38.49 9.52
CA VAL A 14 21.44 -37.52 8.71
C VAL A 14 20.23 -38.25 8.11
N PHE A 15 19.03 -37.75 8.34
CA PHE A 15 17.87 -38.12 7.53
C PHE A 15 17.19 -36.87 6.98
N THR A 16 17.43 -36.65 5.69
CA THR A 16 16.58 -35.88 4.80
C THR A 16 15.20 -36.54 4.78
N VAL A 17 14.16 -35.82 5.19
CA VAL A 17 12.77 -36.27 5.02
C VAL A 17 12.08 -35.32 4.03
N LEU A 18 12.07 -35.74 2.77
CA LEU A 18 11.02 -35.37 1.82
C LEU A 18 9.79 -36.20 2.19
N PHE A 19 8.63 -35.56 2.41
CA PHE A 19 7.35 -36.22 2.20
C PHE A 19 6.34 -35.26 1.56
N CYS A 20 6.03 -35.58 0.30
CA CYS A 20 4.74 -35.31 -0.31
C CYS A 20 3.69 -36.18 0.39
N ILE A 21 2.57 -35.62 0.85
CA ILE A 21 1.29 -36.35 0.93
C ILE A 21 0.14 -35.43 0.51
N SER A 22 -0.58 -35.93 -0.49
CA SER A 22 -1.87 -35.50 -1.01
C SER A 22 -3.03 -35.88 -0.09
N ALA A 23 -4.05 -35.01 -0.06
CA ALA A 23 -5.49 -35.26 0.08
C ALA A 23 -6.00 -36.48 0.88
N PHE A 24 -6.85 -36.25 1.89
CA PHE A 24 -8.30 -36.50 1.85
C PHE A 24 -8.94 -36.07 3.18
N GLY A 25 -10.18 -35.58 3.10
CA GLY A 25 -10.94 -35.12 4.25
C GLY A 25 -11.56 -36.26 5.05
N LEU A 26 -11.86 -35.95 6.31
CA LEU A 26 -12.89 -36.65 7.08
C LEU A 26 -13.64 -35.63 7.94
N THR A 27 -14.94 -35.55 7.69
CA THR A 27 -15.99 -35.03 8.55
C THR A 27 -16.08 -35.82 9.85
N THR A 28 -16.19 -35.12 10.99
CA THR A 28 -16.82 -35.65 12.19
C THR A 28 -17.69 -34.57 12.83
N TYR A 29 -18.99 -34.86 12.84
CA TYR A 29 -20.02 -34.26 13.67
C TYR A 29 -19.78 -34.63 15.14
N LEU A 30 -19.86 -33.66 16.04
CA LEU A 30 -20.26 -33.86 17.44
C LEU A 30 -21.04 -32.60 17.87
N GLY A 31 -22.35 -32.73 18.00
CA GLY A 31 -23.17 -31.79 18.77
C GLY A 31 -23.36 -32.32 20.19
N PHE A 32 -23.53 -31.44 21.17
CA PHE A 32 -24.58 -31.54 22.19
C PHE A 32 -24.65 -30.24 23.04
N ASN A 33 -25.86 -29.66 23.02
CA ASN A 33 -26.61 -28.87 23.99
C ASN A 33 -25.93 -28.10 25.15
N GLY A 34 -26.32 -26.83 25.26
CA GLY A 34 -26.34 -26.04 26.49
C GLY A 34 -27.41 -24.95 26.41
N GLN A 35 -28.31 -24.90 27.39
CA GLN A 35 -29.62 -24.24 27.39
C GLN A 35 -29.63 -22.70 27.45
N PHE A 36 -30.76 -22.17 26.97
CA PHE A 36 -31.25 -20.80 27.04
C PHE A 36 -31.36 -20.23 28.47
N GLN A 37 -31.04 -18.94 28.62
CA GLN A 37 -31.76 -18.05 29.54
C GLN A 37 -32.11 -16.72 28.86
N HIS A 38 -33.41 -16.41 28.88
CA HIS A 38 -34.01 -15.15 28.46
C HIS A 38 -33.61 -14.00 29.38
N ARG A 39 -33.21 -12.85 28.80
CA ARG A 39 -33.46 -11.53 29.41
C ARG A 39 -33.93 -10.53 28.36
N ARG A 40 -35.14 -10.01 28.60
CA ARG A 40 -35.78 -8.89 27.90
C ARG A 40 -34.91 -7.64 28.09
N MET A 41 -34.68 -6.89 27.01
CA MET A 41 -34.17 -5.52 27.08
C MET A 41 -35.14 -4.60 26.34
N HIS A 42 -35.60 -3.58 27.06
CA HIS A 42 -36.53 -2.56 26.60
C HIS A 42 -35.88 -1.67 25.54
N PHE A 43 -36.57 -1.47 24.41
CA PHE A 43 -36.22 -0.48 23.40
C PHE A 43 -36.73 0.89 23.84
N ILE A 44 -35.82 1.85 23.99
CA ILE A 44 -36.14 3.28 24.08
C ILE A 44 -35.74 3.90 22.76
N PHE A 45 -36.75 4.25 21.95
CA PHE A 45 -36.58 5.07 20.76
C PHE A 45 -36.33 6.53 21.17
N ARG A 46 -35.22 7.11 20.70
CA ARG A 46 -35.01 8.56 20.72
C ARG A 46 -34.74 9.03 19.30
N GLU A 47 -35.71 9.75 18.76
CA GLU A 47 -35.64 10.43 17.47
C GLU A 47 -34.50 11.47 17.48
N HIS A 48 -33.74 11.55 16.39
CA HIS A 48 -32.84 12.67 16.11
C HIS A 48 -33.22 13.30 14.78
N LYS A 49 -33.52 14.59 14.84
CA LYS A 49 -33.85 15.48 13.71
C LYS A 49 -32.64 15.60 12.75
N PRO A 50 -32.86 15.72 11.43
CA PRO A 50 -31.80 16.00 10.48
C PRO A 50 -31.43 17.49 10.50
N MET A 51 -30.13 17.80 10.66
CA MET A 51 -29.60 19.14 10.38
C MET A 51 -29.23 19.22 8.90
N HIS A 52 -29.95 20.09 8.18
CA HIS A 52 -29.61 20.56 6.84
C HIS A 52 -28.48 21.58 6.94
N HIS A 53 -27.38 21.37 6.20
CA HIS A 53 -26.52 22.47 5.78
C HIS A 53 -26.50 22.52 4.25
N GLN A 54 -27.05 23.63 3.72
CA GLN A 54 -27.01 24.00 2.31
C GLN A 54 -25.57 24.24 1.86
N PHE A 55 -25.19 23.60 0.76
CA PHE A 55 -24.00 23.95 -0.01
C PHE A 55 -24.34 25.12 -0.95
N GLY A 56 -23.68 26.26 -0.75
CA GLY A 56 -23.65 27.35 -1.71
C GLY A 56 -22.61 27.07 -2.79
N LEU A 57 -23.06 26.99 -4.04
CA LEU A 57 -22.25 26.87 -5.25
C LEU A 57 -21.87 28.29 -5.72
N GLU A 58 -20.58 28.60 -5.82
CA GLU A 58 -20.09 29.70 -6.65
C GLU A 58 -18.94 29.22 -7.53
N ASN A 59 -19.09 29.44 -8.84
CA ASN A 59 -18.08 29.18 -9.88
C ASN A 59 -16.90 30.17 -9.75
N PRO A 60 -15.64 29.76 -9.94
CA PRO A 60 -14.52 30.68 -9.93
C PRO A 60 -14.34 31.35 -11.29
N GLY A 61 -14.49 32.68 -11.30
CA GLY A 61 -14.09 33.55 -12.41
C GLY A 61 -12.57 33.72 -12.49
N GLU A 62 -12.11 33.91 -13.71
CA GLU A 62 -10.73 34.18 -14.12
C GLU A 62 -10.12 35.36 -13.34
N ASN A 63 -9.03 35.11 -12.62
CA ASN A 63 -7.90 36.04 -12.51
C ASN A 63 -6.70 35.31 -11.90
N GLY A 64 -5.63 35.23 -12.69
CA GLY A 64 -4.36 34.61 -12.30
C GLY A 64 -3.67 35.41 -11.20
N GLN A 65 -3.88 35.01 -9.95
CA GLN A 65 -2.92 35.23 -8.88
C GLN A 65 -2.14 33.94 -8.65
N LYS A 66 -0.84 34.03 -8.90
CA LYS A 66 0.17 33.02 -8.64
C LYS A 66 0.15 32.72 -7.13
N LEU A 67 -0.64 31.72 -6.73
CA LEU A 67 -0.70 31.23 -5.35
C LEU A 67 0.70 30.77 -4.95
N THR A 68 1.38 31.61 -4.19
CA THR A 68 2.59 31.22 -3.47
C THR A 68 2.12 30.20 -2.44
N LEU A 69 2.45 28.92 -2.67
CA LEU A 69 2.26 27.85 -1.69
C LEU A 69 3.03 28.23 -0.42
N ASN A 70 2.34 28.84 0.53
CA ASN A 70 2.82 28.95 1.89
C ASN A 70 2.98 27.52 2.40
N LEU A 71 4.24 27.14 2.60
CA LEU A 71 4.66 25.98 3.38
C LEU A 71 4.26 26.24 4.83
N GLU A 72 2.96 26.19 5.15
CA GLU A 72 2.51 26.30 6.53
C GLU A 72 3.02 25.10 7.31
N LYS A 73 3.77 25.39 8.37
CA LYS A 73 4.21 24.44 9.38
C LYS A 73 3.01 23.58 9.83
N PRO A 74 3.20 22.28 10.11
CA PRO A 74 2.16 21.52 10.77
C PRO A 74 1.80 22.21 12.10
N PRO A 75 0.49 22.48 12.38
CA PRO A 75 0.05 23.12 13.61
C PRO A 75 0.55 22.38 14.85
N SER A 76 0.77 23.13 15.93
CA SER A 76 1.33 22.63 17.20
C SER A 76 0.46 21.63 17.97
N ASP A 77 -0.75 21.33 17.51
CA ASP A 77 -1.64 20.34 18.12
C ASP A 77 -1.75 19.08 17.24
N LEU A 78 -0.87 18.12 17.51
CA LEU A 78 -0.79 16.86 16.77
C LEU A 78 -1.97 15.92 17.08
N GLU A 79 -2.67 16.07 18.21
CA GLU A 79 -3.77 15.18 18.63
C GLU A 79 -5.00 15.32 17.73
N THR A 80 -5.36 16.55 17.34
CA THR A 80 -6.49 16.82 16.43
C THR A 80 -6.27 16.27 15.02
N TYR A 81 -5.02 16.05 14.62
CA TYR A 81 -4.66 15.53 13.30
C TYR A 81 -4.45 14.01 13.26
N ARG A 82 -4.19 13.33 14.39
CA ARG A 82 -3.89 11.88 14.40
C ARG A 82 -5.10 11.00 14.13
N PHE A 83 -6.31 11.47 14.45
CA PHE A 83 -7.53 10.71 14.24
C PHE A 83 -8.47 11.43 13.28
N PRO A 84 -9.20 10.70 12.42
CA PRO A 84 -10.30 11.29 11.68
C PRO A 84 -11.39 11.82 12.62
N ALA A 85 -12.15 12.82 12.15
CA ALA A 85 -13.32 13.29 12.88
C ALA A 85 -14.36 12.17 13.04
N GLY A 86 -15.07 12.15 14.17
CA GLY A 86 -16.17 11.22 14.42
C GLY A 86 -15.77 9.81 14.90
N LEU A 87 -14.47 9.52 15.11
CA LEU A 87 -14.08 8.25 15.75
C LEU A 87 -14.48 8.22 17.22
N SER A 88 -15.09 7.09 17.63
CA SER A 88 -15.36 6.82 19.04
C SER A 88 -14.06 6.66 19.85
N GLU A 89 -14.11 6.99 21.13
CA GLU A 89 -12.96 6.88 22.03
C GLU A 89 -12.42 5.44 22.12
N GLY A 90 -13.30 4.43 22.04
CA GLY A 90 -12.90 3.02 21.99
C GLY A 90 -12.11 2.66 20.73
N MET A 91 -12.46 3.24 19.58
CA MET A 91 -11.72 3.05 18.33
C MET A 91 -10.35 3.73 18.38
N LYS A 92 -10.26 4.95 18.93
CA LYS A 92 -8.98 5.66 19.11
C LYS A 92 -8.00 4.83 19.94
N LYS A 93 -8.44 4.35 21.12
CA LYS A 93 -7.63 3.47 21.99
C LYS A 93 -7.20 2.17 21.30
N SER A 94 -8.07 1.61 20.45
CA SER A 94 -7.76 0.41 19.68
C SER A 94 -6.67 0.67 18.63
N ILE A 95 -6.76 1.79 17.91
CA ILE A 95 -5.74 2.25 16.96
C ILE A 95 -4.40 2.44 17.66
N GLU A 96 -4.37 3.16 18.78
CA GLU A 96 -3.15 3.37 19.55
C GLU A 96 -2.52 2.04 19.97
N LYS A 97 -3.31 1.14 20.56
CA LYS A 97 -2.82 -0.15 21.04
C LYS A 97 -2.29 -1.01 19.89
N SER A 98 -2.96 -1.01 18.74
CA SER A 98 -2.49 -1.68 17.53
C SER A 98 -1.17 -1.10 17.04
N VAL A 99 -1.04 0.23 17.00
CA VAL A 99 0.20 0.88 16.56
C VAL A 99 1.34 0.64 17.55
N ARG A 100 1.09 0.69 18.86
CA ARG A 100 2.08 0.32 19.89
C ARG A 100 2.54 -1.13 19.72
N TRP A 101 1.62 -2.05 19.45
CA TRP A 101 1.94 -3.45 19.19
C TRP A 101 2.74 -3.66 17.90
N MET A 102 2.36 -3.00 16.79
CA MET A 102 3.07 -3.10 15.51
C MET A 102 4.47 -2.50 15.57
N THR A 103 4.61 -1.36 16.26
CA THR A 103 5.86 -0.59 16.27
C THR A 103 6.81 -0.96 17.40
N GLY A 104 6.28 -1.53 18.49
CA GLY A 104 7.01 -1.69 19.75
C GLY A 104 7.24 -0.36 20.50
N LEU A 105 6.78 0.77 19.95
CA LEU A 105 6.94 2.09 20.55
C LEU A 105 5.77 2.38 21.49
N LYS A 106 6.05 3.11 22.58
CA LYS A 106 4.97 3.63 23.43
C LYS A 106 4.13 4.64 22.67
N GLU A 107 4.73 5.50 21.86
CA GLU A 107 4.06 6.51 21.06
C GLU A 107 4.89 6.80 19.80
N PRO A 108 4.28 7.40 18.75
CA PRO A 108 5.04 7.85 17.58
C PRO A 108 6.15 8.81 18.00
N PRO A 109 7.35 8.74 17.39
CA PRO A 109 8.43 9.68 17.70
C PRO A 109 8.01 11.13 17.49
N LYS A 110 8.59 12.05 18.26
CA LYS A 110 8.46 13.48 17.99
C LYS A 110 9.27 13.81 16.73
N PHE A 111 8.57 14.02 15.63
CA PHE A 111 9.22 14.34 14.36
C PHE A 111 9.81 15.76 14.37
N LEU A 112 10.99 15.89 13.76
CA LEU A 112 11.75 17.12 13.65
C LEU A 112 11.12 18.06 12.61
N PRO A 113 10.75 19.30 12.98
CA PRO A 113 9.98 20.21 12.11
C PRO A 113 10.78 20.77 10.92
N GLU A 114 12.11 20.68 10.94
CA GLU A 114 12.99 21.14 9.87
C GLU A 114 13.10 20.17 8.69
N TYR A 115 12.49 18.99 8.79
CA TYR A 115 12.43 17.98 7.73
C TYR A 115 10.99 17.80 7.21
N LYS A 116 10.81 17.71 5.88
CA LYS A 116 9.54 17.26 5.29
C LYS A 116 9.19 15.83 5.71
N ASN A 117 10.20 14.96 5.68
CA ASN A 117 10.03 13.56 6.06
C ASN A 117 9.84 13.46 7.57
N PRO A 118 9.01 12.52 8.06
CA PRO A 118 8.93 12.25 9.49
C PRO A 118 10.25 11.64 9.96
N CYS A 119 11.11 12.48 10.53
CA CYS A 119 12.45 12.12 10.99
C CYS A 119 12.64 12.41 12.48
N TRP A 120 13.50 11.65 13.14
CA TRP A 120 13.92 11.86 14.52
C TRP A 120 15.36 11.41 14.72
N TYR A 121 16.05 11.94 15.72
CA TYR A 121 17.34 11.41 16.13
C TYR A 121 17.18 10.21 17.04
N GLU A 122 17.99 9.18 16.79
CA GLU A 122 18.15 8.02 17.65
C GLU A 122 19.61 7.96 18.13
N ASP A 123 19.80 7.64 19.41
CA ASP A 123 21.13 7.43 19.97
C ASP A 123 21.78 6.20 19.33
N PHE A 124 23.04 6.34 18.96
CA PHE A 124 23.81 5.28 18.31
C PHE A 124 24.90 4.79 19.25
N ASP A 125 24.80 3.51 19.66
CA ASP A 125 25.81 2.85 20.47
C ASP A 125 26.91 2.22 19.58
N PRO A 126 28.14 2.76 19.59
CA PRO A 126 29.23 2.20 18.80
C PRO A 126 29.73 0.85 19.31
N LEU A 127 29.29 0.39 20.49
CA LEU A 127 29.62 -0.94 21.02
C LEU A 127 28.91 -2.07 20.26
N ILE A 128 27.85 -1.77 19.51
CA ILE A 128 27.20 -2.72 18.60
C ILE A 128 28.25 -3.34 17.67
N GLY A 129 29.20 -2.54 17.20
CA GLY A 129 30.30 -2.98 16.35
C GLY A 129 29.93 -3.03 14.87
N LYS A 130 30.92 -2.77 14.01
CA LYS A 130 30.75 -2.76 12.56
C LYS A 130 30.39 -4.16 12.02
N GLY A 131 29.45 -4.22 11.10
CA GLY A 131 28.93 -5.44 10.48
C GLY A 131 27.78 -6.09 11.25
N LYS A 132 27.28 -5.46 12.31
CA LYS A 132 26.21 -6.01 13.16
C LYS A 132 24.90 -5.25 13.09
N ILE A 133 24.86 -4.03 12.55
CA ILE A 133 23.67 -3.17 12.59
C ILE A 133 22.49 -3.83 11.86
N TYR A 134 22.71 -4.34 10.65
CA TYR A 134 21.66 -4.96 9.84
C TYR A 134 21.77 -6.49 9.77
N ARG A 135 22.63 -7.10 10.59
CA ARG A 135 22.95 -8.53 10.48
C ARG A 135 21.70 -9.41 10.57
N ASP A 136 20.82 -9.04 11.50
CA ASP A 136 19.62 -9.80 11.84
C ASP A 136 18.34 -9.17 11.25
N ASN A 137 18.49 -8.19 10.34
CA ASN A 137 17.36 -7.48 9.72
C ASN A 137 16.56 -8.41 8.80
N TRP A 138 15.24 -8.47 9.00
CA TRP A 138 14.34 -9.37 8.29
C TRP A 138 14.36 -9.18 6.77
N TYR A 139 14.49 -7.94 6.28
CA TYR A 139 14.58 -7.68 4.84
C TYR A 139 15.89 -8.18 4.23
N GLY A 140 16.96 -8.23 5.03
CA GLY A 140 18.26 -8.79 4.65
C GLY A 140 18.29 -10.32 4.68
N MET A 141 17.45 -10.96 5.52
CA MET A 141 17.48 -12.41 5.76
C MET A 141 16.38 -13.18 5.03
N PHE A 142 15.14 -12.70 5.08
CA PHE A 142 13.95 -13.50 4.75
C PHE A 142 13.10 -12.95 3.60
N HIS A 143 13.26 -11.67 3.24
CA HIS A 143 12.53 -11.10 2.11
C HIS A 143 12.89 -11.81 0.79
N PRO A 144 11.99 -11.92 -0.21
CA PRO A 144 12.31 -12.52 -1.52
C PRO A 144 13.53 -11.93 -2.25
N TYR A 145 13.97 -10.74 -1.87
CA TYR A 145 15.19 -10.09 -2.38
C TYR A 145 16.33 -10.01 -1.35
N ALA A 146 16.31 -10.84 -0.31
CA ALA A 146 17.26 -10.86 0.81
C ALA A 146 18.74 -10.82 0.36
N LYS A 147 19.13 -11.58 -0.66
CA LYS A 147 20.50 -11.56 -1.20
C LYS A 147 20.93 -10.17 -1.70
N LYS A 148 20.04 -9.47 -2.40
CA LYS A 148 20.30 -8.11 -2.89
C LYS A 148 20.33 -7.12 -1.71
N ASN A 149 19.35 -7.24 -0.82
CA ASN A 149 19.17 -6.34 0.32
C ASN A 149 20.35 -6.42 1.30
N SER A 150 20.78 -7.63 1.65
CA SER A 150 21.94 -7.85 2.54
C SER A 150 23.23 -7.27 1.96
N GLY A 151 23.46 -7.37 0.64
CA GLY A 151 24.60 -6.73 -0.01
C GLY A 151 24.57 -5.20 0.10
N ALA A 152 23.41 -4.60 -0.12
CA ALA A 152 23.23 -3.15 0.01
C ALA A 152 23.35 -2.68 1.46
N PHE A 153 22.76 -3.39 2.43
CA PHE A 153 22.91 -3.11 3.86
C PHE A 153 24.38 -3.14 4.30
N LYS A 154 25.16 -4.14 3.86
CA LYS A 154 26.60 -4.19 4.14
C LYS A 154 27.34 -2.96 3.59
N SER A 155 26.98 -2.52 2.38
CA SER A 155 27.55 -1.32 1.77
C SER A 155 27.15 -0.05 2.53
N TRP A 156 25.88 0.06 2.94
CA TRP A 156 25.37 1.20 3.71
C TRP A 156 26.03 1.27 5.07
N GLU A 157 26.09 0.17 5.82
CA GLU A 157 26.76 0.12 7.11
C GLU A 157 28.23 0.52 6.98
N PHE A 158 28.94 0.04 5.96
CA PHE A 158 30.33 0.44 5.72
C PHE A 158 30.50 1.96 5.60
N ASN A 159 29.55 2.63 4.91
CA ASN A 159 29.58 4.08 4.66
C ASN A 159 29.06 4.92 5.83
N LEU A 160 28.10 4.41 6.60
CA LEU A 160 27.37 5.17 7.63
C LEU A 160 27.95 4.98 9.04
N TYR A 161 28.57 3.84 9.32
CA TYR A 161 29.00 3.46 10.67
C TYR A 161 29.93 4.50 11.31
N SER A 162 30.95 4.98 10.59
CA SER A 162 31.91 5.94 11.12
C SER A 162 31.23 7.26 11.49
N TRP A 163 30.30 7.73 10.65
CA TRP A 163 29.53 8.95 10.90
C TRP A 163 28.68 8.82 12.16
N TRP A 164 27.92 7.73 12.30
CA TRP A 164 27.09 7.49 13.48
C TRP A 164 27.94 7.31 14.74
N SER A 165 29.08 6.62 14.63
CA SER A 165 29.99 6.38 15.76
C SER A 165 30.63 7.66 16.29
N GLN A 166 30.97 8.60 15.41
CA GLN A 166 31.54 9.89 15.75
C GLN A 166 30.49 10.80 16.40
N ASN A 167 29.28 10.85 15.83
CA ASN A 167 28.20 11.73 16.32
C ASN A 167 27.40 11.13 17.48
N LYS A 168 27.58 9.83 17.79
CA LYS A 168 26.81 9.06 18.79
C LYS A 168 25.30 9.07 18.55
N LYS A 169 24.88 9.43 17.33
CA LYS A 169 23.48 9.56 16.91
C LYS A 169 23.36 9.23 15.44
N ARG A 170 22.15 8.83 15.04
CA ARG A 170 21.75 8.71 13.64
C ARG A 170 20.39 9.35 13.41
N LEU A 171 20.25 10.07 12.30
CA LEU A 171 18.94 10.52 11.83
C LEU A 171 18.19 9.31 11.28
N ARG A 172 16.99 9.07 11.81
CA ARG A 172 16.05 8.04 11.35
C ARG A 172 14.91 8.75 10.65
N CYS A 173 14.50 8.25 9.48
CA CYS A 173 13.36 8.78 8.75
C CYS A 173 12.47 7.64 8.28
N ILE A 174 11.19 7.92 8.12
CA ILE A 174 10.21 7.05 7.47
C ILE A 174 9.63 7.77 6.24
N PRO A 175 8.91 7.08 5.34
CA PRO A 175 8.38 7.68 4.12
C PRO A 175 7.55 8.94 4.38
N TYR A 176 7.81 9.99 3.59
CA TYR A 176 6.97 11.18 3.50
C TYR A 176 5.65 10.90 2.76
N PHE A 177 5.72 10.01 1.76
CA PHE A 177 4.58 9.66 0.92
C PHE A 177 4.53 8.17 0.58
N TYR A 178 3.35 7.73 0.13
CA TYR A 178 3.08 6.36 -0.27
C TYR A 178 2.53 6.34 -1.70
N LEU A 179 3.24 5.71 -2.65
CA LEU A 179 2.60 5.22 -3.88
C LEU A 179 1.86 3.91 -3.55
N ALA A 180 0.68 4.08 -2.95
CA ALA A 180 -0.07 3.05 -2.25
C ALA A 180 -0.76 2.04 -3.17
N GLY A 181 -0.86 2.34 -4.47
CA GLY A 181 -1.48 1.43 -5.42
C GLY A 181 -1.65 1.96 -6.84
N ILE A 182 -2.26 1.17 -7.72
CA ILE A 182 -2.53 -0.27 -7.54
C ILE A 182 -1.71 -1.09 -8.53
N ALA A 183 -1.38 -2.33 -8.15
CA ALA A 183 -0.67 -3.27 -9.02
C ALA A 183 -1.30 -3.31 -10.43
N LYS A 184 -0.43 -3.34 -11.45
CA LYS A 184 -0.77 -3.37 -12.88
C LYS A 184 -1.36 -2.08 -13.48
N CYS A 185 -1.26 -0.97 -12.75
CA CYS A 185 -1.61 0.38 -13.23
C CYS A 185 -0.37 1.25 -13.54
N GLY A 186 0.75 0.67 -14.00
CA GLY A 186 1.95 1.47 -14.33
C GLY A 186 2.80 1.94 -13.14
N THR A 187 2.50 1.52 -11.90
CA THR A 187 3.20 1.95 -10.67
C THR A 187 4.72 1.79 -10.68
N THR A 188 5.28 0.87 -11.47
CA THR A 188 6.75 0.75 -11.56
C THR A 188 7.37 1.82 -12.44
N ASP A 189 6.72 2.17 -13.53
CA ASP A 189 7.17 3.26 -14.39
C ASP A 189 7.10 4.58 -13.62
N LEU A 190 5.95 4.85 -12.98
CA LEU A 190 5.77 6.03 -12.14
C LEU A 190 6.80 6.10 -11.00
N PHE A 191 7.06 5.00 -10.29
CA PHE A 191 8.15 4.92 -9.31
C PHE A 191 9.51 5.32 -9.90
N GLN A 192 9.87 4.77 -11.06
CA GLN A 192 11.16 5.07 -11.71
C GLN A 192 11.28 6.54 -12.09
N ARG A 193 10.18 7.21 -12.45
CA ARG A 193 10.18 8.63 -12.79
C ARG A 193 10.19 9.53 -11.56
N ILE A 194 9.41 9.21 -10.52
CA ILE A 194 9.45 9.93 -9.25
C ILE A 194 10.85 9.90 -8.65
N ARG A 195 11.48 8.72 -8.55
CA ARG A 195 12.84 8.62 -8.01
C ARG A 195 13.94 9.29 -8.84
N SER A 196 13.62 9.69 -10.07
CA SER A 196 14.57 10.40 -10.94
C SER A 196 14.57 11.90 -10.67
N HIS A 197 13.59 12.38 -9.89
CA HIS A 197 13.57 13.75 -9.43
C HIS A 197 14.74 13.99 -8.46
N PRO A 198 15.56 15.04 -8.63
CA PRO A 198 16.75 15.28 -7.80
C PRO A 198 16.47 15.45 -6.30
N ASP A 199 15.25 15.88 -5.99
CA ASP A 199 14.78 16.08 -4.62
C ASP A 199 14.08 14.82 -4.05
N VAL A 200 14.22 13.66 -4.69
CA VAL A 200 13.73 12.38 -4.15
C VAL A 200 14.93 11.50 -3.79
N ALA A 201 15.05 11.18 -2.51
CA ALA A 201 16.06 10.26 -2.01
C ALA A 201 15.57 8.81 -2.17
N ASP A 202 16.42 7.94 -2.70
CA ASP A 202 16.09 6.54 -2.94
C ASP A 202 16.20 5.70 -1.66
N GLY A 203 15.11 5.00 -1.32
CA GLY A 203 15.12 3.93 -0.31
C GLY A 203 15.71 2.63 -0.83
N LEU A 204 15.95 1.67 0.07
CA LEU A 204 16.56 0.38 -0.29
C LEU A 204 15.67 -0.44 -1.24
N LEU A 205 14.36 -0.38 -0.97
CA LEU A 205 13.34 -1.22 -1.58
C LEU A 205 12.24 -0.36 -2.17
N LYS A 206 11.77 -0.76 -3.34
CA LYS A 206 10.55 -0.19 -3.92
C LYS A 206 9.33 -0.43 -3.02
N MET A 207 9.18 -1.65 -2.48
CA MET A 207 7.99 -2.06 -1.73
C MET A 207 8.41 -2.65 -0.39
N SER A 208 8.19 -1.92 0.71
CA SER A 208 8.38 -2.48 2.05
C SER A 208 7.28 -3.47 2.41
N GLN A 209 6.02 -3.18 2.02
CA GLN A 209 4.80 -3.89 2.43
C GLN A 209 4.56 -3.90 3.94
N TRP A 210 5.23 -3.02 4.70
CA TRP A 210 5.21 -3.04 6.16
C TRP A 210 3.81 -2.76 6.72
N TRP A 211 3.21 -1.61 6.37
CA TRP A 211 1.86 -1.23 6.81
C TRP A 211 0.77 -2.24 6.45
N GLY A 212 0.97 -3.00 5.37
CA GLY A 212 0.14 -4.14 5.02
C GLY A 212 0.63 -5.40 5.72
N ARG A 213 0.86 -6.45 4.95
CA ARG A 213 1.01 -7.84 5.45
C ARG A 213 2.15 -8.07 6.46
N LEU A 214 3.18 -7.24 6.48
CA LEU A 214 4.39 -7.56 7.24
C LEU A 214 4.33 -7.10 8.71
N ALA A 215 3.66 -5.99 9.04
CA ALA A 215 3.62 -5.48 10.42
C ALA A 215 2.93 -6.43 11.42
N TYR A 216 2.01 -7.28 10.97
CA TYR A 216 1.16 -8.09 11.86
C TYR A 216 1.28 -9.61 11.67
N ASN A 217 2.29 -10.08 10.92
CA ASN A 217 2.51 -11.49 10.55
C ASN A 217 1.25 -12.22 10.05
N THR A 218 1.01 -12.10 8.75
CA THR A 218 -0.11 -12.80 8.09
C THR A 218 -0.09 -14.32 8.13
N ALA A 219 1.05 -14.94 8.48
CA ALA A 219 1.23 -16.40 8.45
C ALA A 219 0.92 -17.11 9.78
N GLY A 220 0.65 -16.39 10.87
CA GLY A 220 0.18 -16.97 12.14
C GLY A 220 1.22 -17.68 13.01
N ASN A 221 2.51 -17.67 12.64
CA ASN A 221 3.56 -18.45 13.33
C ASN A 221 4.66 -17.59 14.00
N GLY A 222 4.40 -16.32 14.36
CA GLY A 222 5.40 -15.44 15.00
C GLY A 222 4.99 -13.97 15.11
N SER A 223 5.89 -13.11 15.57
CA SER A 223 5.74 -11.64 15.52
C SER A 223 5.82 -11.12 14.07
N GLY A 224 5.17 -9.97 13.78
CA GLY A 224 5.36 -9.25 12.51
C GLY A 224 6.81 -8.85 12.27
N VAL A 225 7.11 -8.37 11.08
CA VAL A 225 8.42 -7.77 10.77
C VAL A 225 8.63 -6.58 11.69
N PRO A 226 9.71 -6.55 12.50
CA PRO A 226 9.97 -5.47 13.43
C PRO A 226 9.94 -4.10 12.75
N PHE A 227 9.39 -3.10 13.44
CA PHE A 227 9.36 -1.74 12.90
C PHE A 227 10.76 -1.18 12.66
N ILE A 228 11.73 -1.52 13.51
CA ILE A 228 13.12 -1.10 13.32
C ILE A 228 13.69 -1.58 11.97
N ASP A 229 13.36 -2.82 11.57
CA ASP A 229 13.80 -3.38 10.28
C ASP A 229 13.19 -2.64 9.09
N PHE A 230 11.96 -2.15 9.24
CA PHE A 230 11.31 -1.29 8.27
C PHE A 230 11.97 0.09 8.20
N VAL A 231 12.28 0.70 9.35
CA VAL A 231 12.95 2.01 9.40
C VAL A 231 14.36 1.92 8.78
N ASP A 232 15.08 0.82 8.97
CA ASP A 232 16.41 0.59 8.39
C ASP A 232 16.43 0.68 6.84
N LEU A 233 15.29 0.42 6.16
CA LEU A 233 15.18 0.58 4.71
C LEU A 233 15.44 2.03 4.24
N PHE A 234 15.40 2.98 5.17
CA PHE A 234 15.51 4.41 4.93
C PHE A 234 16.75 5.05 5.57
N ASP A 235 17.70 4.28 6.12
CA ASP A 235 18.89 4.85 6.77
C ASP A 235 19.79 5.61 5.80
N TYR A 236 20.00 5.09 4.58
CA TYR A 236 20.78 5.79 3.56
C TYR A 236 20.09 7.09 3.08
N PRO A 237 18.81 7.09 2.67
CA PRO A 237 18.15 8.35 2.31
C PRO A 237 18.05 9.31 3.50
N ALA A 238 17.88 8.84 4.73
CA ALA A 238 17.94 9.69 5.92
C ALA A 238 19.29 10.40 6.03
N ARG A 239 20.41 9.71 5.79
CA ARG A 239 21.74 10.36 5.75
C ARG A 239 21.87 11.37 4.61
N VAL A 240 21.34 11.06 3.43
CA VAL A 240 21.33 11.98 2.28
C VAL A 240 20.59 13.26 2.66
N ILE A 241 19.38 13.11 3.21
CA ILE A 241 18.56 14.21 3.74
C ILE A 241 19.33 15.01 4.80
N GLU A 242 19.96 14.34 5.77
CA GLU A 242 20.76 14.98 6.82
C GLU A 242 21.95 15.77 6.22
N LYS A 243 22.66 15.24 5.22
CA LYS A 243 23.84 15.88 4.63
C LYS A 243 23.52 17.23 4.01
N TYR A 244 22.37 17.29 3.35
CA TYR A 244 21.92 18.48 2.63
C TYR A 244 21.02 19.36 3.51
N THR A 245 20.95 19.06 4.81
CA THR A 245 20.30 19.92 5.80
C THR A 245 21.20 21.10 6.10
N CYS A 246 20.75 22.27 5.66
CA CYS A 246 21.38 23.53 6.05
C CYS A 246 20.98 23.84 7.50
N THR A 247 21.93 23.69 8.43
CA THR A 247 21.73 23.94 9.87
C THR A 247 21.48 25.41 10.22
N THR A 248 21.70 26.33 9.28
CA THR A 248 21.56 27.79 9.45
C THR A 248 20.50 28.42 8.55
N CYS A 249 19.75 27.61 7.79
CA CYS A 249 18.77 28.15 6.84
C CYS A 249 17.36 28.20 7.44
N PRO A 250 16.56 29.25 7.18
CA PRO A 250 15.15 29.33 7.57
C PRO A 250 14.22 28.33 6.86
N LYS A 251 14.74 27.46 5.98
CA LYS A 251 13.95 26.67 5.02
C LYS A 251 13.91 25.19 5.39
N LEU A 252 12.69 24.65 5.38
CA LEU A 252 12.39 23.22 5.47
C LEU A 252 13.20 22.42 4.43
N HIS A 253 13.79 21.29 4.82
CA HIS A 253 14.54 20.44 3.89
C HIS A 253 13.65 19.94 2.74
N HIS A 254 14.11 20.08 1.51
CA HIS A 254 13.28 19.88 0.34
C HIS A 254 13.22 18.42 -0.12
N GLN A 255 14.26 17.61 0.14
CA GLN A 255 14.26 16.22 -0.34
C GLN A 255 13.34 15.32 0.47
N ILE A 256 12.71 14.36 -0.21
CA ILE A 256 11.75 13.42 0.34
C ILE A 256 12.10 11.97 0.01
N VAL A 257 11.64 11.03 0.83
CA VAL A 257 11.68 9.59 0.54
C VAL A 257 10.27 9.01 0.59
N GLY A 258 9.99 8.03 -0.26
CA GLY A 258 8.68 7.40 -0.39
C GLY A 258 8.72 5.89 -0.23
N ASP A 259 7.57 5.30 0.10
CA ASP A 259 7.31 3.87 -0.03
C ASP A 259 6.35 3.63 -1.21
N TYR A 260 6.59 2.57 -1.98
CA TYR A 260 5.83 2.30 -3.20
C TYR A 260 5.13 0.94 -3.16
N SER A 261 4.70 0.52 -1.97
CA SER A 261 3.96 -0.71 -1.73
C SER A 261 2.56 -0.62 -2.31
N THR A 262 2.38 -1.24 -3.47
CA THR A 262 1.14 -1.16 -4.27
C THR A 262 -0.10 -1.81 -3.64
N ASN A 263 0.06 -2.42 -2.47
CA ASN A 263 -1.02 -3.05 -1.69
C ASN A 263 -1.48 -2.19 -0.52
N THR A 264 -0.77 -1.13 -0.15
CA THR A 264 -1.10 -0.26 0.98
C THR A 264 -2.52 0.31 0.88
N LEU A 265 -3.00 0.60 -0.34
CA LEU A 265 -4.34 1.15 -0.54
C LEU A 265 -5.47 0.15 -0.25
N PHE A 266 -5.31 -1.13 -0.63
CA PHE A 266 -6.43 -2.08 -0.66
C PHE A 266 -6.36 -3.23 0.33
N ASP A 267 -5.17 -3.53 0.86
CA ASP A 267 -4.90 -4.78 1.55
C ASP A 267 -5.21 -4.70 3.04
N ASN A 268 -6.46 -5.03 3.38
CA ASN A 268 -6.93 -5.20 4.75
C ASN A 268 -7.35 -6.66 5.02
N ASP A 269 -6.77 -7.66 4.35
CA ASP A 269 -7.20 -9.07 4.40
C ASP A 269 -7.29 -9.71 5.81
N TYR A 270 -6.63 -9.10 6.80
CA TYR A 270 -6.55 -9.59 8.17
C TYR A 270 -7.25 -8.67 9.16
N TRP A 271 -8.16 -7.81 8.68
CA TRP A 271 -8.82 -6.81 9.50
C TRP A 271 -9.55 -7.36 10.73
N ILE A 272 -10.05 -8.60 10.66
CA ILE A 272 -10.70 -9.33 11.77
C ILE A 272 -9.75 -9.52 12.96
N ARG A 273 -8.43 -9.60 12.73
CA ARG A 273 -7.42 -9.77 13.78
C ARG A 273 -6.98 -8.45 14.40
N LEU A 274 -7.41 -7.33 13.84
CA LEU A 274 -7.00 -6.01 14.27
C LEU A 274 -7.91 -5.50 15.39
N LEU A 275 -7.33 -4.88 16.41
CA LEU A 275 -8.06 -4.39 17.58
C LEU A 275 -9.09 -3.33 17.17
N GLY A 276 -10.26 -3.36 17.80
CA GLY A 276 -11.36 -2.42 17.58
C GLY A 276 -12.24 -2.73 16.37
N ASN A 277 -11.88 -3.72 15.54
CA ASN A 277 -12.78 -4.24 14.52
C ASN A 277 -13.76 -5.26 15.10
N ASN A 278 -14.99 -5.23 14.59
CA ASN A 278 -16.05 -6.15 14.97
C ASN A 278 -16.33 -7.13 13.81
N PRO A 279 -15.99 -8.43 13.95
CA PRO A 279 -16.21 -9.42 12.90
C PRO A 279 -17.69 -9.62 12.53
N GLN A 280 -18.63 -9.31 13.44
CA GLN A 280 -20.07 -9.40 13.20
C GLN A 280 -20.59 -8.32 12.24
N LEU A 281 -19.82 -7.26 11.97
CA LEU A 281 -20.17 -6.24 10.98
C LEU A 281 -19.78 -6.65 9.56
N HIS A 282 -19.03 -7.74 9.37
CA HIS A 282 -18.57 -8.25 8.08
C HIS A 282 -17.69 -7.31 7.24
N GLU A 283 -17.37 -6.11 7.75
CA GLU A 283 -16.43 -5.16 7.16
C GLU A 283 -15.65 -4.38 8.24
N PRO A 284 -14.45 -3.86 7.92
CA PRO A 284 -13.62 -3.17 8.90
C PRO A 284 -14.09 -1.75 9.22
N ASN A 285 -14.08 -1.37 10.49
CA ASN A 285 -14.19 0.04 10.90
C ASN A 285 -12.80 0.71 10.95
N ILE A 286 -11.77 -0.07 11.26
CA ILE A 286 -10.37 0.36 11.33
C ILE A 286 -9.59 -0.38 10.24
N THR A 287 -8.86 0.38 9.44
CA THR A 287 -8.08 -0.07 8.29
C THR A 287 -6.64 0.42 8.39
N THR A 288 -5.77 -0.06 7.50
CA THR A 288 -4.38 0.42 7.38
C THR A 288 -4.28 1.95 7.27
N ALA A 289 -5.25 2.61 6.62
CA ALA A 289 -5.30 4.06 6.52
C ALA A 289 -5.29 4.74 7.90
N HIS A 290 -6.05 4.20 8.87
CA HIS A 290 -6.14 4.74 10.22
C HIS A 290 -4.80 4.65 10.96
N TYR A 291 -4.05 3.56 10.77
CA TYR A 291 -2.75 3.39 11.39
C TYR A 291 -1.71 4.35 10.82
N ILE A 292 -1.70 4.51 9.49
CA ILE A 292 -0.83 5.49 8.83
C ILE A 292 -1.19 6.90 9.31
N ARG A 293 -2.47 7.27 9.35
CA ARG A 293 -2.92 8.61 9.79
C ARG A 293 -2.53 8.90 11.24
N TYR A 294 -2.72 7.92 12.14
CA TYR A 294 -2.32 8.08 13.54
C TYR A 294 -0.81 8.22 13.70
N PHE A 295 -0.03 7.40 13.00
CA PHE A 295 1.42 7.42 13.14
C PHE A 295 2.07 8.61 12.43
N GLN A 296 1.59 8.94 11.22
CA GLN A 296 2.07 10.00 10.34
C GLN A 296 0.89 10.85 9.83
N PRO A 297 0.39 11.80 10.63
CA PRO A 297 -0.75 12.63 10.23
C PRO A 297 -0.53 13.37 8.91
N GLY A 298 0.69 13.82 8.63
CA GLY A 298 1.05 14.52 7.39
C GLY A 298 1.38 13.63 6.18
N ALA A 299 1.15 12.31 6.23
CA ALA A 299 1.49 11.41 5.13
C ALA A 299 0.71 11.74 3.85
N LYS A 300 1.38 11.75 2.70
CA LYS A 300 0.74 11.90 1.38
C LYS A 300 0.49 10.54 0.73
N ILE A 301 -0.72 10.32 0.25
CA ILE A 301 -1.11 9.06 -0.40
C ILE A 301 -1.35 9.31 -1.89
N LEU A 302 -0.57 8.63 -2.72
CA LEU A 302 -0.65 8.65 -4.17
C LEU A 302 -1.08 7.26 -4.66
N ALA A 303 -2.03 7.20 -5.59
CA ALA A 303 -2.28 5.99 -6.35
C ALA A 303 -2.55 6.29 -7.82
N ILE A 304 -2.24 5.32 -8.67
CA ILE A 304 -2.54 5.35 -10.09
C ILE A 304 -3.43 4.15 -10.42
N PHE A 305 -4.51 4.41 -11.15
CA PHE A 305 -5.50 3.44 -11.58
C PHE A 305 -5.46 3.28 -13.11
N ARG A 306 -6.02 2.18 -13.58
CA ARG A 306 -6.18 1.85 -15.00
C ARG A 306 -7.60 1.34 -15.17
N GLU A 307 -8.15 1.40 -16.37
CA GLU A 307 -9.42 0.74 -16.69
C GLU A 307 -9.42 -0.70 -16.09
N PRO A 308 -10.38 -1.03 -15.21
CA PRO A 308 -10.27 -2.16 -14.31
C PRO A 308 -10.31 -3.53 -15.02
N THR A 309 -10.94 -3.62 -16.18
CA THR A 309 -10.96 -4.83 -17.02
C THR A 309 -9.57 -5.12 -17.59
N GLU A 310 -8.95 -4.11 -18.19
CA GLU A 310 -7.61 -4.15 -18.74
C GLU A 310 -6.55 -4.37 -17.65
N ARG A 311 -6.74 -3.75 -16.47
CA ARG A 311 -5.92 -4.02 -15.29
C ARG A 311 -6.03 -5.49 -14.89
N LEU A 312 -7.24 -6.04 -14.77
CA LEU A 312 -7.48 -7.42 -14.34
C LEU A 312 -6.89 -8.44 -15.31
N TYR A 313 -6.94 -8.19 -16.62
CA TYR A 313 -6.29 -9.06 -17.58
C TYR A 313 -4.75 -8.99 -17.49
N SER A 314 -4.20 -7.78 -17.35
CA SER A 314 -2.75 -7.60 -17.11
C SER A 314 -2.29 -8.31 -15.83
N ASP A 315 -3.15 -8.33 -14.82
CA ASP A 315 -2.97 -9.03 -13.55
C ASP A 315 -2.87 -10.54 -13.73
N TYR A 316 -3.87 -11.13 -14.38
CA TYR A 316 -3.92 -12.54 -14.74
C TYR A 316 -2.65 -12.97 -15.47
N LEU A 317 -2.25 -12.23 -16.51
CA LEU A 317 -1.06 -12.54 -17.29
C LEU A 317 0.24 -12.47 -16.46
N PHE A 318 0.31 -11.60 -15.46
CA PHE A 318 1.52 -11.40 -14.66
C PHE A 318 1.64 -12.39 -13.49
N PHE A 319 0.56 -12.54 -12.71
CA PHE A 319 0.58 -13.26 -11.44
C PHE A 319 0.23 -14.74 -11.57
N TYR A 320 -0.65 -15.12 -12.50
CA TYR A 320 -0.99 -16.52 -12.68
C TYR A 320 0.19 -17.29 -13.27
N LYS A 321 0.58 -18.41 -12.67
CA LYS A 321 1.73 -19.22 -13.11
C LYS A 321 1.35 -20.46 -13.91
N GLY A 322 0.05 -20.78 -14.01
CA GLY A 322 -0.43 -21.87 -14.85
C GLY A 322 -0.47 -21.52 -16.34
N VAL A 323 -1.07 -22.42 -17.12
CA VAL A 323 -1.31 -22.26 -18.56
C VAL A 323 -2.31 -21.12 -18.79
N LYS A 324 -1.87 -20.11 -19.54
CA LYS A 324 -2.64 -18.90 -19.77
C LYS A 324 -3.30 -18.94 -21.13
N SER A 325 -4.58 -18.59 -21.19
CA SER A 325 -5.26 -18.29 -22.45
C SER A 325 -6.42 -17.31 -22.22
N PRO A 326 -6.85 -16.58 -23.26
CA PRO A 326 -8.06 -15.75 -23.18
C PRO A 326 -9.32 -16.53 -22.79
N GLU A 327 -9.44 -17.80 -23.19
CA GLU A 327 -10.56 -18.69 -22.86
C GLU A 327 -10.54 -19.10 -21.39
N ARG A 328 -9.37 -19.48 -20.85
CA ARG A 328 -9.23 -19.79 -19.42
C ARG A 328 -9.51 -18.56 -18.58
N PHE A 329 -9.03 -17.39 -18.99
CA PHE A 329 -9.35 -16.12 -18.34
C PHE A 329 -10.86 -15.86 -18.35
N HIS A 330 -11.54 -16.05 -19.49
CA HIS A 330 -13.00 -15.89 -19.59
C HIS A 330 -13.75 -16.79 -18.61
N SER A 331 -13.42 -18.08 -18.57
CA SER A 331 -14.07 -19.05 -17.67
C SER A 331 -13.90 -18.67 -16.20
N LEU A 332 -12.69 -18.27 -15.80
CA LEU A 332 -12.40 -17.84 -14.43
C LEU A 332 -13.06 -16.49 -14.10
N ALA A 333 -13.10 -15.55 -15.05
CA ALA A 333 -13.75 -14.25 -14.85
C ALA A 333 -15.25 -14.40 -14.65
N LYS A 334 -15.92 -15.26 -15.44
CA LYS A 334 -17.35 -15.58 -15.25
C LYS A 334 -17.62 -16.16 -13.86
N GLN A 335 -16.86 -17.17 -13.44
CA GLN A 335 -16.99 -17.75 -12.11
C GLN A 335 -16.69 -16.73 -10.99
N ALA A 336 -15.69 -15.87 -11.18
CA ALA A 336 -15.34 -14.84 -10.21
C ALA A 336 -16.46 -13.81 -10.02
N VAL A 337 -17.09 -13.38 -11.11
CA VAL A 337 -18.26 -12.49 -11.08
C VAL A 337 -19.43 -13.18 -10.37
N GLU A 338 -19.76 -14.41 -10.74
CA GLU A 338 -20.85 -15.18 -10.09
C GLU A 338 -20.63 -15.35 -8.58
N LEU A 339 -19.40 -15.67 -8.15
CA LEU A 339 -19.06 -15.79 -6.73
C LEU A 339 -19.18 -14.45 -5.99
N PHE A 340 -18.75 -13.35 -6.62
CA PHE A 340 -18.83 -12.02 -6.03
C PHE A 340 -20.28 -11.54 -5.94
N ASP A 341 -21.06 -11.69 -7.01
CA ASP A 341 -22.47 -11.32 -7.06
C ASP A 341 -23.27 -12.08 -6.00
N ASN A 342 -23.01 -13.38 -5.84
CA ASN A 342 -23.64 -14.19 -4.79
C ASN A 342 -23.30 -13.68 -3.38
N CYS A 343 -22.09 -13.19 -3.14
CA CYS A 343 -21.76 -12.54 -1.87
C CYS A 343 -22.57 -11.24 -1.68
N THR A 344 -22.68 -10.42 -2.72
CA THR A 344 -23.37 -9.10 -2.65
C THR A 344 -24.88 -9.19 -2.52
N LYS A 345 -25.48 -10.37 -2.73
CA LYS A 345 -26.89 -10.63 -2.40
C LYS A 345 -27.15 -10.61 -0.89
N ILE A 346 -26.11 -10.84 -0.08
CA ILE A 346 -26.21 -11.00 1.38
C ILE A 346 -25.45 -9.89 2.10
N PHE A 347 -24.27 -9.52 1.59
CA PHE A 347 -23.38 -8.57 2.23
C PHE A 347 -23.13 -7.34 1.37
N SER A 348 -22.59 -6.27 1.97
CA SER A 348 -22.20 -5.08 1.21
C SER A 348 -21.05 -5.40 0.23
N VAL A 349 -20.89 -4.58 -0.81
CA VAL A 349 -19.73 -4.66 -1.73
C VAL A 349 -18.41 -4.58 -0.96
N ARG A 350 -18.34 -3.71 0.06
CA ARG A 350 -17.18 -3.51 0.92
C ARG A 350 -16.88 -4.75 1.77
N SER A 351 -17.92 -5.39 2.36
CA SER A 351 -17.79 -6.66 3.06
C SER A 351 -17.24 -7.76 2.14
N CYS A 352 -17.79 -7.89 0.93
CA CYS A 352 -17.33 -8.88 -0.05
C CYS A 352 -15.89 -8.64 -0.48
N ALA A 353 -15.49 -7.39 -0.75
CA ALA A 353 -14.13 -7.03 -1.12
C ALA A 353 -13.09 -7.38 -0.04
N TYR A 354 -13.47 -7.29 1.24
CA TYR A 354 -12.61 -7.64 2.39
C TYR A 354 -12.81 -9.08 2.91
N ASN A 355 -13.62 -9.89 2.25
CA ASN A 355 -13.84 -11.28 2.65
C ASN A 355 -12.70 -12.18 2.15
N ARG A 356 -11.70 -12.43 3.01
CA ARG A 356 -10.54 -13.27 2.70
C ARG A 356 -10.93 -14.69 2.28
N THR A 357 -11.96 -15.28 2.90
CA THR A 357 -12.42 -16.64 2.58
C THR A 357 -13.01 -16.70 1.17
N LEU A 358 -13.85 -15.72 0.79
CA LEU A 358 -14.35 -15.57 -0.57
C LEU A 358 -13.19 -15.48 -1.57
N HIS A 359 -12.19 -14.65 -1.28
CA HIS A 359 -11.02 -14.46 -2.16
C HIS A 359 -9.97 -15.57 -2.11
N SER A 360 -10.15 -16.60 -1.28
CA SER A 360 -9.34 -17.83 -1.34
C SER A 360 -9.86 -18.85 -2.37
N GLN A 361 -11.12 -18.71 -2.82
CA GLN A 361 -11.70 -19.56 -3.86
C GLN A 361 -10.95 -19.39 -5.18
N GLU A 362 -10.79 -20.47 -5.95
CA GLU A 362 -9.87 -20.53 -7.09
C GLU A 362 -10.04 -19.36 -8.07
N ALA A 363 -11.26 -19.13 -8.56
CA ALA A 363 -11.56 -18.09 -9.54
C ALA A 363 -11.17 -16.70 -9.03
N LEU A 364 -11.60 -16.31 -7.82
CA LEU A 364 -11.29 -15.01 -7.23
C LEU A 364 -9.84 -14.86 -6.77
N ARG A 365 -9.17 -15.96 -6.44
CA ARG A 365 -7.74 -15.99 -6.09
C ARG A 365 -6.86 -15.78 -7.32
N ILE A 366 -7.21 -16.38 -8.46
CA ILE A 366 -6.48 -16.25 -9.72
C ILE A 366 -6.83 -14.94 -10.42
N VAL A 367 -8.12 -14.69 -10.60
CA VAL A 367 -8.67 -13.47 -11.19
C VAL A 367 -9.03 -12.57 -10.04
N ARG A 368 -8.07 -11.74 -9.62
CA ARG A 368 -8.14 -10.86 -8.45
C ARG A 368 -9.10 -9.68 -8.68
N LEU A 369 -10.38 -10.01 -8.81
CA LEU A 369 -11.49 -9.13 -9.20
C LEU A 369 -11.59 -7.93 -8.25
N ARG A 370 -11.58 -8.17 -6.94
CA ARG A 370 -11.69 -7.10 -5.92
C ARG A 370 -10.69 -5.96 -6.07
N VAL A 371 -9.49 -6.22 -6.61
CA VAL A 371 -8.43 -5.22 -6.73
C VAL A 371 -8.82 -4.10 -7.71
N GLY A 372 -9.78 -4.35 -8.60
CA GLY A 372 -10.38 -3.33 -9.49
C GLY A 372 -11.53 -2.53 -8.87
N LEU A 373 -11.98 -2.86 -7.65
CA LEU A 373 -13.07 -2.15 -6.96
C LEU A 373 -12.55 -0.89 -6.27
N TYR A 374 -11.94 0.02 -7.04
CA TYR A 374 -11.19 1.15 -6.49
C TYR A 374 -12.01 2.03 -5.55
N HIS A 375 -13.30 2.25 -5.83
CA HIS A 375 -14.18 3.07 -4.98
C HIS A 375 -14.22 2.59 -3.52
N VAL A 376 -14.14 1.28 -3.25
CA VAL A 376 -14.12 0.74 -1.89
C VAL A 376 -12.91 1.28 -1.12
N TYR A 377 -11.74 1.22 -1.76
CA TYR A 377 -10.47 1.57 -1.15
C TYR A 377 -10.25 3.08 -1.09
N VAL A 378 -10.66 3.79 -2.13
CA VAL A 378 -10.62 5.26 -2.19
C VAL A 378 -11.50 5.86 -1.10
N ASN A 379 -12.72 5.35 -0.91
CA ASN A 379 -13.62 5.83 0.14
C ASN A 379 -13.06 5.59 1.54
N ASP A 380 -12.39 4.46 1.78
CA ASP A 380 -11.74 4.20 3.07
C ASP A 380 -10.62 5.20 3.37
N TYR A 381 -9.90 5.68 2.35
CA TYR A 381 -8.88 6.72 2.50
C TYR A 381 -9.47 8.12 2.60
N LEU A 382 -10.53 8.46 1.84
CA LEU A 382 -11.22 9.76 1.91
C LEU A 382 -11.88 9.99 3.28
N ARG A 383 -12.32 8.92 3.96
CA ARG A 383 -12.86 9.00 5.33
C ARG A 383 -11.79 9.29 6.38
N VAL A 384 -10.52 9.06 6.07
CA VAL A 384 -9.41 9.08 7.04
C VAL A 384 -8.46 10.25 6.81
N PHE A 385 -8.17 10.55 5.55
CA PHE A 385 -7.22 11.59 5.16
C PHE A 385 -7.95 12.79 4.55
N PRO A 386 -7.50 14.02 4.87
CA PRO A 386 -7.86 15.22 4.14
C PRO A 386 -7.63 15.07 2.63
N ARG A 387 -8.48 15.70 1.81
CA ARG A 387 -8.49 15.54 0.35
C ARG A 387 -7.17 15.97 -0.31
N ASP A 388 -6.49 16.97 0.24
CA ASP A 388 -5.20 17.52 -0.19
C ASP A 388 -4.00 16.61 0.12
N GLN A 389 -4.20 15.59 0.96
CA GLN A 389 -3.24 14.52 1.21
C GLN A 389 -3.43 13.30 0.30
N LEU A 390 -4.39 13.36 -0.64
CA LEU A 390 -4.73 12.26 -1.53
C LEU A 390 -4.60 12.69 -3.01
N LEU A 391 -3.86 11.91 -3.81
CA LEU A 391 -3.80 12.07 -5.26
C LEU A 391 -4.09 10.74 -5.95
N PHE A 392 -5.07 10.74 -6.85
CA PHE A 392 -5.45 9.59 -7.67
C PHE A 392 -5.28 9.94 -9.13
N LEU A 393 -4.50 9.14 -9.86
CA LEU A 393 -4.20 9.33 -11.28
C LEU A 393 -4.88 8.24 -12.13
N ARG A 394 -5.14 8.55 -13.39
CA ARG A 394 -5.44 7.54 -14.42
C ARG A 394 -4.18 7.23 -15.22
N LEU A 395 -3.98 5.96 -15.53
CA LEU A 395 -2.87 5.49 -16.33
C LEU A 395 -3.01 5.96 -17.78
N GLU A 396 -4.25 6.06 -18.26
CA GLU A 396 -4.59 6.59 -19.58
C GLU A 396 -4.09 8.04 -19.72
N ASP A 397 -4.39 8.91 -18.74
CA ASP A 397 -3.90 10.30 -18.71
C ASP A 397 -2.37 10.37 -18.60
N TYR A 398 -1.79 9.51 -17.75
CA TYR A 398 -0.34 9.43 -17.58
C TYR A 398 0.38 9.02 -18.86
N HIS A 399 -0.20 8.15 -19.69
CA HIS A 399 0.36 7.80 -20.98
C HIS A 399 0.12 8.87 -22.04
N ASN A 400 -1.06 9.50 -22.06
CA ASN A 400 -1.43 10.51 -23.04
C ASN A 400 -0.65 11.81 -22.85
N ASN A 401 -0.51 12.28 -21.60
CA ASN A 401 0.29 13.46 -21.24
C ASN A 401 1.10 13.20 -19.97
N MET A 402 2.24 12.55 -20.17
CA MET A 402 3.14 12.17 -19.08
C MET A 402 3.76 13.36 -18.36
N ASN A 403 4.09 14.44 -19.09
CA ASN A 403 4.69 15.61 -18.48
C ASN A 403 3.72 16.25 -17.48
N GLU A 404 2.49 16.52 -17.93
CA GLU A 404 1.45 17.08 -17.07
C GLU A 404 1.16 16.19 -15.85
N SER A 405 1.05 14.88 -16.06
CA SER A 405 0.81 13.94 -14.96
C SER A 405 1.95 13.91 -13.95
N LEU A 406 3.21 14.00 -14.39
CA LEU A 406 4.36 14.08 -13.49
C LEU A 406 4.40 15.42 -12.75
N ASN A 407 4.10 16.54 -13.40
CA ASN A 407 4.04 17.84 -12.75
C ASN A 407 2.95 17.88 -11.67
N ARG A 408 1.79 17.26 -11.91
CA ARG A 408 0.75 17.06 -10.88
C ARG A 408 1.28 16.28 -9.67
N VAL A 409 2.07 15.22 -9.91
CA VAL A 409 2.70 14.45 -8.82
C VAL A 409 3.74 15.28 -8.08
N TYR A 410 4.61 16.00 -8.78
CA TYR A 410 5.64 16.83 -8.15
C TYR A 410 5.04 17.94 -7.31
N ASN A 411 4.02 18.64 -7.82
CA ASN A 411 3.27 19.65 -7.08
C ASN A 411 2.59 19.05 -5.85
N PHE A 412 1.91 17.91 -5.99
CA PHE A 412 1.28 17.22 -4.86
C PHE A 412 2.30 16.84 -3.77
N LEU A 413 3.49 16.38 -4.16
CA LEU A 413 4.58 16.04 -3.23
C LEU A 413 5.36 17.27 -2.71
N GLY A 414 5.01 18.48 -3.17
CA GLY A 414 5.70 19.72 -2.81
C GLY A 414 7.16 19.73 -3.27
N LEU A 415 7.45 19.09 -4.40
CA LEU A 415 8.76 19.12 -5.06
C LEU A 415 8.88 20.38 -5.92
N ARG A 416 10.11 20.83 -6.16
CA ARG A 416 10.36 21.94 -7.10
C ARG A 416 10.10 21.51 -8.54
N ASP A 417 9.96 22.48 -9.43
CA ASP A 417 9.97 22.22 -10.86
C ASP A 417 11.34 21.71 -11.33
N LEU A 418 11.29 20.82 -12.32
CA LEU A 418 12.48 20.36 -13.03
C LEU A 418 12.93 21.41 -14.05
N ASN A 419 14.24 21.56 -14.23
CA ASN A 419 14.73 22.28 -15.41
C ASN A 419 14.58 21.42 -16.67
N ALA A 420 14.68 22.05 -17.85
CA ALA A 420 14.49 21.37 -19.14
C ALA A 420 15.36 20.11 -19.32
N ARG A 421 16.59 20.11 -18.79
CA ARG A 421 17.50 18.96 -18.89
C ARG A 421 17.06 17.81 -17.98
N GLU A 422 16.62 18.12 -16.76
CA GLU A 422 16.09 17.15 -15.82
C GLU A 422 14.79 16.54 -16.35
N GLU A 423 13.85 17.37 -16.81
CA GLU A 423 12.58 16.95 -17.38
C GLU A 423 12.81 16.02 -18.58
N TYR A 424 13.66 16.43 -19.54
CA TYR A 424 14.02 15.62 -20.69
C TYR A 424 14.55 14.22 -20.30
N LYS A 425 15.42 14.16 -19.29
CA LYS A 425 15.97 12.88 -18.78
C LYS A 425 14.89 12.01 -18.16
N VAL A 426 13.90 12.59 -17.48
CA VAL A 426 12.79 11.85 -16.88
C VAL A 426 11.85 11.34 -17.97
N LEU A 427 11.49 12.17 -18.95
CA LEU A 427 10.51 11.84 -19.98
C LEU A 427 11.01 10.80 -20.98
N ARG A 428 12.29 10.86 -21.41
CA ARG A 428 12.85 9.90 -22.39
C ARG A 428 13.12 8.50 -21.83
N LYS A 429 12.85 8.24 -20.55
CA LYS A 429 12.95 6.87 -20.01
C LYS A 429 11.93 5.97 -20.71
N GLY A 430 12.42 4.87 -21.25
CA GLY A 430 11.56 3.82 -21.81
C GLY A 430 10.65 3.23 -20.73
N ALA A 431 9.45 2.81 -21.14
CA ALA A 431 8.47 2.23 -20.22
C ALA A 431 9.03 0.97 -19.53
N VAL A 432 8.87 0.90 -18.21
CA VAL A 432 9.36 -0.23 -17.40
C VAL A 432 8.23 -1.20 -17.05
N ASN A 433 8.56 -2.50 -16.97
CA ASN A 433 7.62 -3.58 -16.64
C ASN A 433 6.47 -3.75 -17.65
N SER A 434 6.75 -3.47 -18.93
CA SER A 434 5.93 -3.84 -20.06
C SER A 434 5.67 -5.35 -20.12
N ARG A 435 4.61 -5.75 -20.84
CA ARG A 435 4.23 -7.16 -21.01
C ARG A 435 5.41 -7.94 -21.60
N SER A 436 5.74 -9.10 -21.02
CA SER A 436 6.82 -9.95 -21.55
C SER A 436 6.46 -10.49 -22.94
N LYS A 437 7.46 -10.82 -23.76
CA LYS A 437 7.24 -11.39 -25.11
C LYS A 437 6.30 -12.61 -25.07
N ASN A 438 6.46 -13.50 -24.10
CA ASN A 438 5.59 -14.67 -23.94
C ASN A 438 4.14 -14.28 -23.62
N ASN A 439 3.94 -13.27 -22.78
CA ASN A 439 2.60 -12.80 -22.47
C ASN A 439 1.98 -12.00 -23.62
N THR A 440 2.78 -11.30 -24.43
CA THR A 440 2.30 -10.59 -25.63
C THR A 440 1.74 -11.58 -26.66
N LYS A 441 2.38 -12.73 -26.84
CA LYS A 441 1.91 -13.79 -27.75
C LYS A 441 0.56 -14.39 -27.39
N ILE A 442 0.11 -14.28 -26.14
CA ILE A 442 -1.21 -14.76 -25.70
C ILE A 442 -2.34 -13.92 -26.31
N GLY A 443 -2.04 -12.67 -26.70
CA GLY A 443 -3.03 -11.75 -27.23
C GLY A 443 -3.92 -11.13 -26.14
N ASP A 444 -5.00 -10.53 -26.59
CA ASP A 444 -5.93 -9.79 -25.74
C ASP A 444 -7.03 -10.67 -25.14
N ALA A 445 -7.67 -10.17 -24.09
CA ALA A 445 -8.86 -10.82 -23.55
C ALA A 445 -9.97 -10.85 -24.62
N LEU A 446 -10.73 -11.94 -24.66
CA LEU A 446 -11.88 -12.07 -25.55
C LEU A 446 -12.85 -10.90 -25.35
N GLU A 447 -13.46 -10.39 -26.42
CA GLU A 447 -14.39 -9.26 -26.31
C GLU A 447 -15.59 -9.56 -25.40
N ARG A 448 -16.14 -10.79 -25.46
CA ARG A 448 -17.18 -11.23 -24.50
C ARG A 448 -16.74 -11.15 -23.04
N THR A 449 -15.45 -11.33 -22.75
CA THR A 449 -14.90 -11.18 -21.39
C THR A 449 -14.80 -9.71 -21.03
N LYS A 450 -14.39 -8.85 -21.97
CA LYS A 450 -14.33 -7.41 -21.74
C LYS A 450 -15.72 -6.83 -21.48
N ILE A 451 -16.73 -7.24 -22.24
CA ILE A 451 -18.13 -6.85 -22.03
C ILE A 451 -18.61 -7.28 -20.64
N LEU A 452 -18.41 -8.56 -20.28
CA LEU A 452 -18.78 -9.09 -18.96
C LEU A 452 -18.17 -8.26 -17.82
N LEU A 453 -16.86 -7.99 -17.89
CA LEU A 453 -16.15 -7.29 -16.83
C LEU A 453 -16.45 -5.79 -16.78
N ARG A 454 -16.62 -5.13 -17.93
CA ARG A 454 -17.05 -3.72 -17.99
C ARG A 454 -18.44 -3.57 -17.38
N ASN A 455 -19.37 -4.47 -17.68
CA ASN A 455 -20.69 -4.47 -17.06
C ASN A 455 -20.62 -4.66 -15.54
N PHE A 456 -19.75 -5.57 -15.07
CA PHE A 456 -19.50 -5.75 -13.64
C PHE A 456 -18.93 -4.48 -12.98
N TYR A 457 -17.93 -3.83 -13.60
CA TYR A 457 -17.27 -2.66 -13.02
C TYR A 457 -18.02 -1.34 -13.21
N ALA A 458 -18.99 -1.23 -14.14
CA ALA A 458 -19.64 0.03 -14.50
C ALA A 458 -20.14 0.82 -13.28
N LYS A 459 -21.00 0.22 -12.46
CA LYS A 459 -21.52 0.87 -11.23
C LYS A 459 -20.42 1.24 -10.24
N HIS A 460 -19.36 0.44 -10.16
CA HIS A 460 -18.24 0.70 -9.26
C HIS A 460 -17.35 1.85 -9.75
N ASN A 461 -17.27 2.03 -11.06
CA ASN A 461 -16.57 3.16 -11.69
C ASN A 461 -17.38 4.45 -11.55
N ASP A 462 -18.71 4.39 -11.67
CA ASP A 462 -19.58 5.54 -11.39
C ASP A 462 -19.42 6.05 -9.95
N LEU A 463 -19.41 5.13 -8.97
CA LEU A 463 -19.17 5.47 -7.56
C LEU A 463 -17.77 6.05 -7.32
N LEU A 464 -16.76 5.61 -8.09
CA LEU A 464 -15.41 6.15 -8.01
C LEU A 464 -15.36 7.58 -8.58
N ALA A 465 -15.96 7.78 -9.75
CA ALA A 465 -16.02 9.08 -10.41
C ALA A 465 -16.74 10.10 -9.56
N GLU A 466 -17.88 9.73 -8.96
CA GLU A 466 -18.62 10.55 -8.01
C GLU A 466 -17.75 10.92 -6.79
N ALA A 467 -17.10 9.94 -6.16
CA ALA A 467 -16.25 10.17 -4.99
C ALA A 467 -15.04 11.08 -5.29
N LEU A 468 -14.55 11.08 -6.53
CA LEU A 468 -13.41 11.87 -6.97
C LEU A 468 -13.77 13.19 -7.63
N GLY A 469 -15.05 13.38 -8.01
CA GLY A 469 -15.50 14.52 -8.81
C GLY A 469 -14.91 14.52 -10.22
N ASP A 470 -14.67 13.35 -10.81
CA ASP A 470 -13.97 13.20 -12.09
C ASP A 470 -14.56 12.03 -12.92
N ASP A 471 -15.35 12.39 -13.92
CA ASP A 471 -16.01 11.47 -14.85
C ASP A 471 -15.04 10.63 -15.68
N GLY A 472 -13.78 11.02 -15.77
CA GLY A 472 -12.74 10.21 -16.39
C GLY A 472 -12.57 8.84 -15.73
N PHE A 473 -12.93 8.70 -14.45
CA PHE A 473 -12.91 7.42 -13.75
C PHE A 473 -14.12 6.51 -14.06
N LYS A 474 -15.05 6.93 -14.93
CA LYS A 474 -16.08 6.03 -15.46
C LYS A 474 -15.53 5.06 -16.50
N TRP A 475 -14.46 5.45 -17.19
CA TRP A 475 -13.88 4.75 -18.35
C TRP A 475 -14.94 4.37 -19.39
N HIS A 476 -15.69 5.37 -19.88
CA HIS A 476 -16.65 5.15 -20.96
C HIS A 476 -15.99 4.50 -22.18
N ALA A 477 -16.72 3.62 -22.87
CA ALA A 477 -16.18 2.79 -23.97
C ALA A 477 -15.46 3.59 -25.07
N ASN A 478 -15.80 4.86 -25.26
CA ASN A 478 -15.24 5.74 -26.28
C ASN A 478 -13.84 6.29 -25.92
N GLU A 479 -13.39 6.16 -24.66
CA GLU A 479 -12.07 6.62 -24.19
C GLU A 479 -10.99 5.54 -24.28
N ILE A 480 -11.36 4.30 -24.60
CA ILE A 480 -10.42 3.16 -24.69
C ILE A 480 -9.75 3.18 -26.08
N LYS A 481 -8.95 4.21 -26.36
CA LYS A 481 -7.99 4.15 -27.46
C LYS A 481 -6.88 3.19 -27.03
N GLN A 482 -6.66 2.13 -27.81
CA GLN A 482 -5.50 1.27 -27.61
C GLN A 482 -4.23 2.12 -27.66
N PRO A 483 -3.21 1.85 -26.81
CA PRO A 483 -1.91 2.47 -27.01
C PRO A 483 -1.45 2.14 -28.43
N ALA A 484 -1.03 3.16 -29.18
CA ALA A 484 -0.36 2.95 -30.45
C ALA A 484 0.79 1.97 -30.23
N ASP A 485 0.80 0.91 -31.03
CA ASP A 485 1.90 -0.03 -31.13
C ASP A 485 3.11 0.76 -31.65
N ASN A 486 3.92 1.32 -30.74
CA ASN A 486 5.20 1.87 -31.09
C ASN A 486 6.09 0.69 -31.46
N GLY A 487 5.95 0.24 -32.71
CA GLY A 487 6.86 -0.68 -33.37
C GLY A 487 8.30 -0.19 -33.26
N PRO A 488 9.28 -1.08 -33.49
CA PRO A 488 10.68 -0.77 -33.26
C PRO A 488 11.07 0.43 -34.12
N GLU A 489 11.39 1.54 -33.46
CA GLU A 489 11.98 2.71 -34.08
C GLU A 489 13.24 2.23 -34.80
N LYS A 490 13.19 2.25 -36.14
CA LYS A 490 14.34 1.97 -37.00
C LYS A 490 15.45 2.94 -36.56
N ILE A 491 16.55 2.37 -36.07
CA ILE A 491 17.82 3.06 -35.95
C ILE A 491 18.19 3.49 -37.37
N ALA A 492 18.05 4.78 -37.66
CA ALA A 492 18.70 5.38 -38.82
C ALA A 492 20.15 5.69 -38.42
N SER A 493 21.04 5.24 -39.31
CA SER A 493 22.50 5.34 -39.36
C SER A 493 23.09 6.67 -38.93
#